data_AF-A0A972QPJ3-F1
#
_entry.id   AF-A0A972QPJ3-F1
#
_cell.length_a   1.000
_cell.length_b   1.000
_cell.length_c   1.000
_cell.angle_alpha   90.00
_cell.angle_beta   90.00
_cell.angle_gamma   90.00
#
_symmetry.space_group_name_H-M   'P 1'
#
loop_
_entity.id
_entity.type
_entity.pdbx_description
1 polymer ?
#
loop_
_entity_poly.entity_id
_entity_poly.type
_entity_poly.pdbx_seq_one_letter_code
_entity_poly.pdbx_strand_id
1 'polypeptide(L)'
;MDKNNMKELGSDLRGRQSVRATFKLSEKAIDALSIVAIHLGIKQKSLFDQLINDTSSLSLIAREIQSDRFNKLKRIQKTYVLNRKTLCCLDDASKNFNAPRDALVELSIQRLLPIIAEERERHQRRKEIMGEMTEFLKQGEKILRKSRTLLGEDDPIYDKFKTAMTFYSNAYSSIEGFVKKGKIIEEF
;
A
#
# COMPACT_ATOMS: atom_id res chain seq x y z
N MET A 1 -8.05 -27.67 34.87
CA MET A 1 -8.21 -27.14 33.50
C MET A 1 -9.36 -26.15 33.52
N ASP A 2 -9.03 -24.86 33.61
CA ASP A 2 -9.93 -23.82 34.06
C ASP A 2 -10.89 -23.31 32.99
N LYS A 3 -12.17 -23.23 33.34
CA LYS A 3 -13.27 -22.70 32.51
C LYS A 3 -13.08 -21.23 32.10
N ASN A 4 -12.14 -20.50 32.71
CA ASN A 4 -11.81 -19.12 32.35
C ASN A 4 -10.99 -19.00 31.05
N ASN A 5 -10.03 -19.89 30.78
CA ASN A 5 -9.25 -19.85 29.53
C ASN A 5 -10.10 -20.16 28.29
N MET A 6 -11.15 -20.96 28.44
CA MET A 6 -12.08 -21.27 27.33
C MET A 6 -13.00 -20.08 26.97
N LYS A 7 -13.27 -19.18 27.94
CA LYS A 7 -14.09 -17.97 27.72
C LYS A 7 -13.30 -16.87 27.01
N GLU A 8 -12.03 -16.69 27.34
CA GLU A 8 -11.14 -15.73 26.65
C GLU A 8 -10.81 -16.17 25.22
N LEU A 9 -10.58 -17.47 24.98
CA LEU A 9 -10.36 -17.97 23.62
C LEU A 9 -11.63 -17.79 22.75
N GLY A 10 -12.82 -18.00 23.34
CA GLY A 10 -14.09 -17.82 22.66
C GLY A 10 -14.44 -16.36 22.35
N SER A 11 -14.06 -15.41 23.22
CA SER A 11 -14.23 -13.98 22.97
C SER A 11 -13.24 -13.46 21.92
N ASP A 12 -12.01 -13.97 21.90
CA ASP A 12 -10.99 -13.60 20.90
C ASP A 12 -11.35 -14.13 19.51
N LEU A 13 -11.86 -15.36 19.41
CA LEU A 13 -12.38 -15.92 18.15
C LEU A 13 -13.61 -15.17 17.63
N ARG A 14 -14.52 -14.72 18.51
CA ARG A 14 -15.67 -13.87 18.12
C ARG A 14 -15.24 -12.47 17.71
N GLY A 15 -14.16 -11.93 18.27
CA GLY A 15 -13.60 -10.62 17.90
C GLY A 15 -13.02 -10.59 16.49
N ARG A 16 -12.47 -11.73 16.03
CA ARG A 16 -11.91 -11.93 14.67
C ARG A 16 -12.98 -12.25 13.61
N GLN A 17 -14.24 -12.32 14.00
CA GLN A 17 -15.34 -12.54 13.06
C GLN A 17 -15.40 -11.38 12.07
N SER A 18 -15.41 -11.72 10.78
CA SER A 18 -15.49 -10.74 9.70
C SER A 18 -16.92 -10.19 9.59
N VAL A 19 -17.07 -8.88 9.67
CA VAL A 19 -18.36 -8.17 9.55
C VAL A 19 -18.27 -7.17 8.41
N ARG A 20 -19.36 -6.98 7.67
CA ARG A 20 -19.47 -5.95 6.64
C ARG A 20 -19.99 -4.65 7.26
N ALA A 21 -19.30 -3.54 7.00
CA ALA A 21 -19.72 -2.22 7.41
C ALA A 21 -19.67 -1.27 6.21
N THR A 22 -20.68 -0.42 6.07
CA THR A 22 -20.76 0.56 4.98
C THR A 22 -20.47 1.94 5.53
N PHE A 23 -19.55 2.64 4.87
CA PHE A 23 -19.14 4.00 5.23
C PHE A 23 -19.35 4.94 4.05
N LYS A 24 -19.58 6.22 4.33
CA LYS A 24 -19.59 7.30 3.33
C LYS A 24 -18.25 8.01 3.35
N LEU A 25 -17.37 7.67 2.41
CA LEU A 25 -15.99 8.17 2.34
C LEU A 25 -15.77 8.99 1.06
N SER A 26 -14.75 9.84 1.06
CA SER A 26 -14.30 10.49 -0.18
C SER A 26 -13.64 9.48 -1.11
N GLU A 27 -13.67 9.77 -2.42
CA GLU A 27 -12.96 8.98 -3.43
C GLU A 27 -11.46 8.89 -3.11
N LYS A 28 -10.86 10.02 -2.72
CA LYS A 28 -9.45 10.08 -2.28
C LYS A 28 -9.15 9.14 -1.11
N ALA A 29 -10.04 9.02 -0.13
CA ALA A 29 -9.82 8.09 0.99
C ALA A 29 -9.90 6.62 0.54
N ILE A 30 -10.83 6.31 -0.37
CA ILE A 30 -10.96 4.95 -0.92
C ILE A 30 -9.70 4.56 -1.69
N ASP A 31 -9.18 5.47 -2.52
CA ASP A 31 -7.97 5.24 -3.31
C ASP A 31 -6.74 5.14 -2.42
N ALA A 32 -6.60 6.02 -1.43
CA ALA A 32 -5.50 6.02 -0.47
C ALA A 32 -5.35 4.65 0.21
N LEU A 33 -6.46 4.12 0.70
CA LEU A 33 -6.48 2.82 1.35
C LEU A 33 -6.10 1.70 0.39
N SER A 34 -6.60 1.75 -0.84
CA SER A 34 -6.32 0.73 -1.86
C SER A 34 -4.84 0.70 -2.22
N ILE A 35 -4.25 1.87 -2.46
CA ILE A 35 -2.84 2.06 -2.78
C ILE A 35 -1.95 1.57 -1.64
N VAL A 36 -2.23 1.99 -0.41
CA VAL A 36 -1.41 1.64 0.75
C VAL A 36 -1.50 0.16 1.05
N ALA A 37 -2.67 -0.46 0.91
CA ALA A 37 -2.84 -1.90 1.07
C ALA A 37 -1.98 -2.68 0.06
N ILE A 38 -2.01 -2.27 -1.22
CA ILE A 38 -1.17 -2.87 -2.27
C ILE A 38 0.31 -2.68 -1.94
N HIS A 39 0.71 -1.47 -1.55
CA HIS A 39 2.11 -1.12 -1.30
C HIS A 39 2.69 -1.87 -0.10
N LEU A 40 1.96 -1.93 1.02
CA LEU A 40 2.37 -2.68 2.20
C LEU A 40 2.22 -4.19 2.04
N GLY A 41 1.63 -4.67 0.93
CA GLY A 41 1.38 -6.09 0.70
C GLY A 41 0.35 -6.69 1.68
N ILE A 42 -0.50 -5.86 2.26
CA ILE A 42 -1.51 -6.27 3.25
C ILE A 42 -2.92 -6.16 2.68
N LYS A 43 -3.84 -6.97 3.20
CA LYS A 43 -5.26 -6.88 2.82
C LYS A 43 -5.86 -5.58 3.38
N GLN A 44 -6.74 -4.93 2.62
CA GLN A 44 -7.45 -3.72 3.06
C GLN A 44 -8.14 -3.90 4.44
N LYS A 45 -8.70 -5.09 4.71
CA LYS A 45 -9.24 -5.45 6.03
C LYS A 45 -8.21 -5.27 7.15
N SER A 46 -7.00 -5.80 6.95
CA SER A 46 -5.93 -5.74 7.94
C SER A 46 -5.45 -4.31 8.15
N LEU A 47 -5.31 -3.54 7.07
CA LEU A 47 -4.95 -2.13 7.13
C LEU A 47 -5.98 -1.34 7.96
N PHE A 48 -7.27 -1.56 7.68
CA PHE A 48 -8.36 -0.96 8.45
C PHE A 48 -8.32 -1.34 9.92
N ASP A 49 -8.14 -2.62 10.22
CA ASP A 49 -8.09 -3.10 11.60
C ASP A 49 -6.90 -2.44 12.35
N GLN A 50 -5.74 -2.27 11.71
CA GLN A 50 -4.59 -1.57 12.30
C GLN A 50 -4.85 -0.08 12.52
N LEU A 51 -5.48 0.60 11.56
CA LEU A 51 -5.79 2.04 11.65
C LEU A 51 -6.78 2.37 12.76
N ILE A 52 -7.74 1.48 13.02
CA ILE A 52 -8.85 1.72 13.95
C ILE A 52 -8.61 1.08 15.32
N ASN A 53 -7.76 0.05 15.45
CA ASN A 53 -7.44 -0.50 16.77
C ASN A 53 -6.48 0.39 17.57
N ASP A 54 -5.87 1.41 16.96
CA ASP A 54 -5.08 2.42 17.64
C ASP A 54 -5.99 3.45 18.35
N THR A 55 -6.45 3.09 19.55
CA THR A 55 -7.45 3.84 20.33
C THR A 55 -6.95 5.20 20.81
N SER A 56 -5.66 5.35 21.09
CA SER A 56 -5.05 6.64 21.44
C SER A 56 -5.09 7.58 20.24
N SER A 57 -4.73 7.07 19.07
CA SER A 57 -4.86 7.75 17.79
C SER A 57 -6.29 8.20 17.48
N LEU A 58 -7.29 7.33 17.65
CA LEU A 58 -8.71 7.66 17.48
C LEU A 58 -9.18 8.77 18.41
N SER A 59 -8.72 8.78 19.66
CA SER A 59 -9.11 9.82 20.63
C SER A 59 -8.59 11.21 20.24
N LEU A 60 -7.39 11.28 19.65
CA LEU A 60 -6.83 12.53 19.12
C LEU A 60 -7.62 13.01 17.91
N ILE A 61 -7.93 12.10 16.97
CA ILE A 61 -8.75 12.38 15.79
C ILE A 61 -10.09 12.97 16.23
N ALA A 62 -10.75 12.31 17.17
CA ALA A 62 -12.10 12.67 17.54
C ALA A 62 -12.20 14.06 18.20
N ARG A 63 -11.11 14.51 18.85
CA ARG A 63 -10.98 15.87 19.39
C ARG A 63 -10.73 16.93 18.31
N GLU A 64 -10.13 16.55 17.19
CA GLU A 64 -9.82 17.45 16.06
C GLU A 64 -10.95 17.52 15.01
N ILE A 65 -12.05 16.77 15.18
CA ILE A 65 -13.18 16.79 14.25
C ILE A 65 -13.86 18.16 14.31
N GLN A 66 -13.49 19.03 13.38
CA GLN A 66 -14.29 20.16 12.96
C GLN A 66 -15.32 19.65 11.93
N SER A 67 -16.54 19.39 12.42
CA SER A 67 -17.69 18.88 11.68
C SER A 67 -17.97 19.61 10.36
N ASP A 68 -17.59 20.88 10.24
CA ASP A 68 -17.85 21.73 9.06
C ASP A 68 -17.04 21.35 7.81
N ARG A 69 -15.85 20.74 7.96
CA ARG A 69 -15.06 20.27 6.81
C ARG A 69 -15.59 18.95 6.24
N PHE A 70 -16.26 18.16 7.07
CA PHE A 70 -16.77 16.85 6.66
C PHE A 70 -17.85 16.95 5.59
N ASN A 71 -18.77 17.90 5.70
CA ASN A 71 -19.97 17.94 4.86
C ASN A 71 -19.76 18.44 3.42
N LYS A 72 -18.57 18.96 3.08
CA LYS A 72 -18.32 19.59 1.77
C LYS A 72 -17.78 18.64 0.69
N LEU A 73 -17.38 17.42 1.03
CA LEU A 73 -16.77 16.47 0.08
C LEU A 73 -17.82 15.59 -0.60
N LYS A 74 -17.62 15.28 -1.89
CA LYS A 74 -18.42 14.29 -2.63
C LYS A 74 -18.12 12.90 -2.06
N ARG A 75 -19.11 12.28 -1.41
CA ARG A 75 -18.94 10.99 -0.72
C ARG A 75 -19.55 9.83 -1.50
N ILE A 76 -18.84 8.72 -1.52
CA ILE A 76 -19.27 7.46 -2.12
C ILE A 76 -19.54 6.48 -0.98
N GLN A 77 -20.64 5.74 -1.08
CA GLN A 77 -20.92 4.64 -0.15
C GLN A 77 -20.06 3.43 -0.52
N LYS A 78 -19.21 2.99 0.40
CA LYS A 78 -18.37 1.82 0.20
C LYS A 78 -18.50 0.87 1.38
N THR A 79 -18.70 -0.41 1.07
CA THR A 79 -18.77 -1.48 2.06
C THR A 79 -17.43 -2.17 2.19
N TYR A 80 -16.91 -2.24 3.41
CA TYR A 80 -15.67 -2.92 3.76
C TYR A 80 -15.94 -4.10 4.69
N VAL A 81 -15.04 -5.08 4.64
CA VAL A 81 -15.02 -6.20 5.58
C VAL A 81 -14.02 -5.88 6.68
N LEU A 82 -14.47 -5.89 7.94
CA LEU A 82 -13.72 -5.52 9.13
C LEU A 82 -13.79 -6.63 10.19
N ASN A 83 -12.91 -6.60 11.18
CA ASN A 83 -13.13 -7.40 12.39
C ASN A 83 -14.26 -6.81 13.25
N ARG A 84 -15.06 -7.67 13.88
CA ARG A 84 -16.13 -7.25 14.80
C ARG A 84 -15.60 -6.37 15.93
N LYS A 85 -14.42 -6.72 16.47
CA LYS A 85 -13.76 -5.91 17.51
C LYS A 85 -13.49 -4.48 17.04
N THR A 86 -13.01 -4.32 15.81
CA THR A 86 -12.71 -3.03 15.20
C THR A 86 -13.96 -2.18 15.02
N LEU A 87 -15.08 -2.79 14.63
CA LEU A 87 -16.37 -2.09 14.58
C LEU A 87 -16.83 -1.64 15.98
N CYS A 88 -16.70 -2.50 17.00
CA CYS A 88 -17.02 -2.10 18.37
C CYS A 88 -16.15 -0.92 18.85
N CYS A 89 -14.84 -0.94 18.60
CA CYS A 89 -13.94 0.16 18.95
C CYS A 89 -14.35 1.47 18.26
N LEU A 90 -14.76 1.41 16.99
CA LEU A 90 -15.26 2.58 16.26
C LEU A 90 -16.58 3.10 16.85
N ASP A 91 -17.47 2.19 17.25
CA ASP A 91 -18.77 2.53 17.86
C ASP A 91 -18.58 3.19 19.22
N ASP A 92 -17.66 2.66 20.03
CA ASP A 92 -17.31 3.23 21.33
C ASP A 92 -16.66 4.60 21.18
N ALA A 93 -15.73 4.77 20.23
CA ALA A 93 -15.13 6.07 19.92
C ALA A 93 -16.19 7.08 19.43
N SER A 94 -17.09 6.65 18.53
CA SER A 94 -18.18 7.50 18.03
C SER A 94 -19.07 8.02 19.16
N LYS A 95 -19.43 7.17 20.13
CA LYS A 95 -20.21 7.56 21.31
C LYS A 95 -19.43 8.44 22.27
N ASN A 96 -18.20 8.07 22.60
CA ASN A 96 -17.39 8.77 23.59
C ASN A 96 -17.00 10.18 23.15
N PHE A 97 -16.85 10.40 21.85
CA PHE A 97 -16.40 11.67 21.29
C PHE A 97 -17.48 12.40 20.47
N ASN A 98 -18.73 11.91 20.48
CA ASN A 98 -19.85 12.48 19.73
C ASN A 98 -19.51 12.75 18.25
N ALA A 99 -18.82 11.82 17.62
CA ALA A 99 -18.28 11.95 16.27
C ALA A 99 -18.91 10.92 15.33
N PRO A 100 -19.26 11.28 14.08
CA PRO A 100 -19.75 10.31 13.10
C PRO A 100 -18.69 9.23 12.81
N ARG A 101 -19.11 7.97 12.71
CA ARG A 101 -18.21 6.84 12.36
C ARG A 101 -17.48 7.07 11.03
N ASP A 102 -18.21 7.57 10.05
CA ASP A 102 -17.65 7.98 8.75
C ASP A 102 -16.51 8.98 8.92
N ALA A 103 -16.64 9.90 9.89
CA ALA A 103 -15.66 10.95 10.11
C ALA A 103 -14.38 10.44 10.75
N LEU A 104 -14.52 9.55 11.73
CA LEU A 104 -13.39 8.86 12.33
C LEU A 104 -12.62 8.05 11.30
N VAL A 105 -13.32 7.29 10.46
CA VAL A 105 -12.69 6.45 9.43
C VAL A 105 -11.94 7.30 8.40
N GLU A 106 -12.57 8.33 7.86
CA GLU A 106 -11.96 9.19 6.84
C GLU A 106 -10.70 9.89 7.37
N LEU A 107 -10.72 10.41 8.60
CA LEU A 107 -9.53 11.01 9.23
C LEU A 107 -8.44 9.96 9.53
N SER A 108 -8.82 8.75 9.93
CA SER A 108 -7.86 7.66 10.07
C SER A 108 -7.17 7.34 8.75
N ILE A 109 -7.89 7.39 7.63
CA ILE A 109 -7.32 7.20 6.29
C ILE A 109 -6.43 8.37 5.88
N GLN A 110 -6.79 9.61 6.24
CA GLN A 110 -5.97 10.80 5.92
C GLN A 110 -4.56 10.73 6.51
N ARG A 111 -4.35 9.96 7.59
CA ARG A 111 -3.01 9.71 8.16
C ARG A 111 -2.11 8.88 7.27
N LEU A 112 -2.67 8.20 6.28
CA LEU A 112 -1.91 7.49 5.27
C LEU A 112 -1.36 8.43 4.18
N LEU A 113 -1.87 9.67 4.07
CA LEU A 113 -1.44 10.62 3.03
C LEU A 113 0.07 10.91 3.06
N PRO A 114 0.72 11.12 4.23
CA PRO A 114 2.17 11.31 4.28
C PRO A 114 2.93 10.07 3.81
N ILE A 115 2.43 8.87 4.12
CA ILE A 115 3.05 7.60 3.69
C ILE A 115 2.95 7.47 2.16
N ILE A 116 1.80 7.83 1.59
CA ILE A 116 1.62 7.83 0.13
C ILE A 116 2.54 8.86 -0.52
N ALA A 117 2.66 10.07 0.06
CA ALA A 117 3.54 11.11 -0.46
C ALA A 117 5.02 10.66 -0.45
N GLU A 118 5.49 10.08 0.65
CA GLU A 118 6.85 9.53 0.73
C GLU A 118 7.07 8.42 -0.29
N GLU A 119 6.08 7.54 -0.47
CA GLU A 119 6.20 6.45 -1.42
C GLU A 119 6.14 6.93 -2.88
N ARG A 120 5.40 8.02 -3.18
CA ARG A 120 5.46 8.69 -4.50
C ARG A 120 6.86 9.20 -4.79
N GLU A 121 7.50 9.84 -3.81
CA GLU A 121 8.87 10.33 -3.96
C GLU A 121 9.85 9.18 -4.19
N ARG A 122 9.74 8.10 -3.40
CA ARG A 122 10.55 6.89 -3.61
C ARG A 122 10.30 6.28 -4.99
N HIS A 123 9.05 6.24 -5.45
CA HIS A 123 8.71 5.74 -6.77
C HIS A 123 9.35 6.57 -7.88
N GLN A 124 9.33 7.89 -7.75
CA GLN A 124 9.98 8.80 -8.69
C GLN A 124 11.48 8.53 -8.79
N ARG A 125 12.17 8.41 -7.65
CA ARG A 125 13.60 8.05 -7.62
C ARG A 125 13.87 6.68 -8.26
N ARG A 126 12.98 5.70 -8.08
CA ARG A 126 13.10 4.39 -8.76
C ARG A 126 13.01 4.51 -10.28
N LYS A 127 12.20 5.45 -10.81
CA LYS A 127 12.11 5.70 -12.26
C LYS A 127 13.37 6.37 -12.80
N GLU A 128 13.99 7.26 -12.03
CA GLU A 128 15.27 7.87 -12.39
C GLU A 128 16.36 6.79 -12.53
N ILE A 129 16.50 5.93 -11.53
CA ILE A 129 17.43 4.78 -11.58
C ILE A 129 17.09 3.84 -12.74
N MET A 130 15.80 3.58 -12.99
CA MET A 130 15.38 2.77 -14.13
C MET A 130 15.86 3.36 -15.45
N GLY A 131 15.79 4.68 -15.62
CA GLY A 131 16.29 5.38 -16.81
C GLY A 131 17.79 5.16 -17.01
N GLU A 132 18.59 5.25 -15.95
CA GLU A 132 20.02 4.95 -16.00
C GLU A 132 20.28 3.48 -16.38
N MET A 133 19.52 2.54 -15.81
CA MET A 133 19.61 1.13 -16.16
C MET A 133 19.25 0.87 -17.63
N THR A 134 18.23 1.54 -18.16
CA THR A 134 17.86 1.46 -19.58
C THR A 134 19.01 1.94 -20.47
N GLU A 135 19.69 3.02 -20.09
CA GLU A 135 20.82 3.54 -20.86
C GLU A 135 22.02 2.59 -20.80
N PHE A 136 22.34 2.05 -19.62
CA PHE A 136 23.37 1.02 -19.48
C PHE A 136 23.08 -0.23 -20.33
N LEU A 137 21.82 -0.69 -20.36
CA LEU A 137 21.42 -1.83 -21.20
C LEU A 137 21.73 -1.57 -22.68
N LYS A 138 21.36 -0.40 -23.20
CA LYS A 138 21.64 -0.01 -24.59
C LYS A 138 23.15 0.04 -24.88
N GLN A 139 23.93 0.58 -23.96
CA GLN A 139 25.39 0.62 -24.10
C GLN A 139 25.99 -0.79 -24.10
N GLY A 140 25.55 -1.65 -23.17
CA GLY A 140 25.96 -3.05 -23.12
C GLY A 140 25.61 -3.82 -24.40
N GLU A 141 24.41 -3.62 -24.96
CA GLU A 141 24.03 -4.20 -26.25
C GLU A 141 24.91 -3.72 -27.40
N LYS A 142 25.29 -2.44 -27.42
CA LYS A 142 26.20 -1.88 -28.44
C LYS A 142 27.58 -2.52 -28.34
N ILE A 143 28.11 -2.69 -27.13
CA ILE A 143 29.40 -3.36 -26.90
C ILE A 143 29.31 -4.83 -27.32
N LEU A 144 28.20 -5.51 -27.02
CA LEU A 144 28.00 -6.92 -27.37
C LEU A 144 27.94 -7.13 -28.89
N ARG A 145 27.27 -6.23 -29.62
CA ARG A 145 27.29 -6.24 -31.10
C ARG A 145 28.70 -6.03 -31.64
N LYS A 146 29.45 -5.08 -31.06
CA LYS A 146 30.82 -4.79 -31.46
C LYS A 146 31.76 -5.97 -31.19
N SER A 147 31.66 -6.63 -30.04
CA SER A 147 32.48 -7.81 -29.74
C SER A 147 32.14 -8.99 -30.65
N ARG A 148 30.86 -9.20 -30.99
CA ARG A 148 30.45 -10.19 -32.00
C ARG A 148 31.12 -9.94 -33.35
N THR A 149 31.13 -8.68 -33.82
CA THR A 149 31.72 -8.32 -35.12
C THR A 149 33.25 -8.41 -35.13
N LEU A 150 33.91 -8.03 -34.04
CA LEU A 150 35.38 -7.97 -33.98
C LEU A 150 36.05 -9.30 -33.60
N LEU A 151 35.42 -10.08 -32.73
CA LEU A 151 36.00 -11.28 -32.13
C LEU A 151 35.33 -12.57 -32.65
N GLY A 152 34.10 -12.49 -33.14
CA GLY A 152 33.30 -13.65 -33.52
C GLY A 152 32.52 -14.26 -32.35
N GLU A 153 31.65 -15.21 -32.66
CA GLU A 153 30.76 -15.82 -31.67
C GLU A 153 31.44 -16.91 -30.82
N ASP A 154 32.52 -17.48 -31.32
CA ASP A 154 33.29 -18.53 -30.63
C ASP A 154 34.33 -17.95 -29.67
N ASP A 155 34.48 -16.63 -29.60
CA ASP A 155 35.45 -15.97 -28.74
C ASP A 155 35.00 -15.99 -27.26
N PRO A 156 35.86 -16.40 -26.31
CA PRO A 156 35.52 -16.47 -24.90
C PRO A 156 35.11 -15.13 -24.27
N ILE A 157 35.59 -14.00 -24.78
CA ILE A 157 35.21 -12.66 -24.29
C ILE A 157 33.80 -12.34 -24.73
N TYR A 158 33.45 -12.62 -25.99
CA TYR A 158 32.08 -12.46 -26.47
C TYR A 158 31.10 -13.31 -25.67
N ASP A 159 31.38 -14.60 -25.46
CA ASP A 159 30.47 -15.51 -24.77
C ASP A 159 30.25 -15.12 -23.29
N LYS A 160 31.34 -14.77 -22.57
CA LYS A 160 31.24 -14.27 -21.18
C LYS A 160 30.44 -12.98 -21.09
N PHE A 161 30.66 -12.04 -22.02
CA PHE A 161 29.94 -10.78 -22.02
C PHE A 161 28.45 -10.96 -22.38
N LYS A 162 28.14 -11.83 -23.35
CA LYS A 162 26.77 -12.23 -23.71
C LYS A 162 26.02 -12.80 -22.51
N THR A 163 26.68 -13.67 -21.77
CA THR A 163 26.14 -14.27 -20.54
C THR A 163 25.82 -13.19 -19.50
N ALA A 164 26.77 -12.28 -19.22
CA ALA A 164 26.55 -11.17 -18.29
C ALA A 164 25.38 -10.27 -18.71
N MET A 165 25.29 -9.91 -19.99
CA MET A 165 24.20 -9.10 -20.53
C MET A 165 22.84 -9.79 -20.44
N THR A 166 22.81 -11.13 -20.60
CA THR A 166 21.57 -11.91 -20.46
C THR A 166 21.06 -11.87 -19.01
N PHE A 167 21.94 -12.06 -18.02
CA PHE A 167 21.58 -11.91 -16.61
C PHE A 167 21.09 -10.51 -16.29
N TYR A 168 21.78 -9.49 -16.80
CA TYR A 168 21.38 -8.10 -16.61
C TYR A 168 19.99 -7.82 -17.22
N SER A 169 19.72 -8.29 -18.44
CA SER A 169 18.41 -8.13 -19.10
C SER A 169 17.26 -8.77 -18.32
N ASN A 170 17.50 -9.95 -17.73
CA ASN A 170 16.51 -10.62 -16.89
C ASN A 170 16.24 -9.86 -15.59
N ALA A 171 17.30 -9.35 -14.95
CA ALA A 171 17.17 -8.50 -13.77
C ALA A 171 16.42 -7.20 -14.10
N TYR A 172 16.79 -6.52 -15.19
CA TYR A 172 16.12 -5.32 -15.67
C TYR A 172 14.62 -5.56 -15.88
N SER A 173 14.24 -6.63 -16.58
CA SER A 173 12.83 -6.96 -16.83
C SER A 173 12.02 -7.17 -15.54
N SER A 174 12.66 -7.79 -14.53
CA SER A 174 12.04 -8.02 -13.22
C SER A 174 11.81 -6.71 -12.46
N ILE A 175 12.82 -5.82 -12.45
CA ILE A 175 12.74 -4.50 -11.82
C ILE A 175 11.72 -3.63 -12.57
N GLU A 176 11.70 -3.69 -13.90
CA GLU A 176 10.75 -2.94 -14.74
C GLU A 176 9.31 -3.37 -14.42
N GLY A 177 9.07 -4.67 -14.25
CA GLY A 177 7.78 -5.20 -13.80
C GLY A 177 7.36 -4.66 -12.43
N PHE A 178 8.30 -4.53 -11.48
CA PHE A 178 8.03 -3.94 -10.17
C PHE A 178 7.69 -2.44 -10.27
N VAL A 179 8.46 -1.66 -11.02
CA VAL A 179 8.20 -0.23 -11.22
C VAL A 179 6.87 -0.01 -11.97
N LYS A 180 6.56 -0.81 -12.98
CA LYS A 180 5.26 -0.72 -13.69
C LYS A 180 4.06 -0.94 -12.76
N LYS A 181 4.15 -1.87 -11.80
CA LYS A 181 3.09 -2.09 -10.79
C LYS A 181 2.94 -0.89 -9.86
N GLY A 182 4.01 -0.14 -9.61
CA GLY A 182 4.00 1.06 -8.78
C GLY A 182 3.29 2.26 -9.40
N LYS A 183 2.99 2.26 -10.71
CA LYS A 183 2.32 3.39 -11.39
C LYS A 183 1.00 3.84 -10.77
N ILE A 184 0.29 2.93 -10.09
CA ILE A 184 -0.97 3.21 -9.41
C ILE A 184 -0.80 4.34 -8.37
N ILE A 185 0.41 4.53 -7.83
CA ILE A 185 0.69 5.61 -6.87
C ILE A 185 0.88 6.98 -7.53
N GLU A 186 1.12 7.03 -8.84
CA GLU A 186 1.37 8.30 -9.54
C GLU A 186 0.09 9.12 -9.71
N GLU A 187 -1.06 8.44 -9.86
CA GLU A 187 -2.38 9.01 -10.13
C GLU A 187 -3.08 9.54 -8.86
N PHE A 188 -2.46 9.42 -7.68
CA PHE A 188 -3.01 9.84 -6.38
C PHE A 188 -2.80 11.32 -6.05
#